data_AF-A0AA51CD14-F1
#
_entry.id   AF-A0AA51CD14-F1
#
_cell.length_a   1.000
_cell.length_b   1.000
_cell.length_c   1.000
_cell.angle_alpha   90.00
_cell.angle_beta   90.00
_cell.angle_gamma   90.00
#
_symmetry.space_group_name_H-M   'P 1'
#
loop_
_entity.id
_entity.type
_entity.pdbx_description
1 polymer ?
#
loop_
_entity_poly.entity_id
_entity_poly.type
_entity_poly.pdbx_seq_one_letter_code
_entity_poly.pdbx_strand_id
1 'polypeptide(L)'
;MELSVKKAVSLLSQMFLIQFDKDEHEALAMAIDALNENTSLRARLDKAVELPCKVGDTVYMVFDGLIKVLIVESIHCWKSGKWRISAHTDKTNKYWAGYEIDPKGFGIKFFLAEAEAQAKLEEMKGGAE
;
A
#
# COMPACT_ATOMS: atom_id res chain seq x y z
N MET A 1 24.57 -19.22 -10.98
CA MET A 1 25.87 -18.61 -11.35
C MET A 1 25.53 -17.36 -12.15
N GLU A 2 25.34 -16.22 -11.48
CA GLU A 2 25.00 -14.97 -12.17
C GLU A 2 26.24 -14.37 -12.81
N LEU A 3 26.17 -14.11 -14.11
CA LEU A 3 27.19 -13.37 -14.84
C LEU A 3 27.00 -11.88 -14.52
N SER A 4 28.06 -11.19 -14.07
CA SER A 4 27.99 -9.74 -13.84
C SER A 4 27.62 -9.00 -15.13
N VAL A 5 26.77 -7.97 -15.06
CA VAL A 5 26.32 -7.14 -16.19
C VAL A 5 27.49 -6.62 -17.02
N LYS A 6 28.60 -6.22 -16.37
CA LYS A 6 29.83 -5.79 -17.06
C LYS A 6 30.45 -6.89 -17.92
N LYS A 7 30.42 -8.14 -17.46
CA LYS A 7 30.90 -9.29 -18.25
C LYS A 7 29.97 -9.59 -19.43
N ALA A 8 28.66 -9.45 -19.25
CA ALA A 8 27.68 -9.67 -20.30
C ALA A 8 27.82 -8.63 -21.44
N VAL A 9 27.98 -7.35 -21.11
CA VAL A 9 28.21 -6.28 -22.10
C VAL A 9 29.52 -6.51 -22.87
N SER A 10 30.59 -6.90 -22.18
CA SER A 10 31.87 -7.22 -22.81
C SER A 10 31.78 -8.40 -23.79
N LEU A 11 31.01 -9.45 -23.43
CA LEU A 11 30.76 -10.60 -24.32
C LEU A 11 29.92 -10.21 -25.54
N LEU A 12 28.91 -9.36 -25.38
CA LEU A 12 28.07 -8.88 -26.49
C LEU A 12 28.86 -8.01 -27.47
N SER A 13 29.74 -7.15 -26.97
CA SER A 13 30.66 -6.36 -27.81
C SER A 13 31.55 -7.25 -28.68
N GLN A 14 32.13 -8.31 -28.09
CA GLN A 14 32.95 -9.29 -28.80
C GLN A 14 32.14 -10.11 -29.82
N MET A 15 30.89 -10.45 -29.49
CA MET A 15 30.04 -11.32 -30.32
C MET A 15 29.41 -10.58 -31.51
N PHE A 16 29.14 -9.29 -31.39
CA PHE A 16 28.52 -8.47 -32.45
C PHE A 16 29.50 -7.56 -33.19
N LEU A 17 30.80 -7.60 -32.88
CA LEU A 17 31.84 -6.72 -33.44
C LEU A 17 31.51 -5.22 -33.26
N ILE A 18 30.75 -4.88 -32.23
CA ILE A 18 30.42 -3.50 -31.87
C ILE A 18 31.46 -3.03 -30.85
N GLN A 19 32.25 -2.02 -31.22
CA GLN A 19 33.15 -1.36 -30.28
C GLN A 19 32.37 -0.30 -29.51
N PHE A 20 32.18 -0.54 -28.21
CA PHE A 20 31.78 0.50 -27.27
C PHE A 20 33.03 1.15 -26.71
N ASP A 21 33.04 2.48 -26.62
CA ASP A 21 34.03 3.14 -25.78
C ASP A 21 33.74 2.87 -24.29
N LYS A 22 34.65 3.32 -23.41
CA LYS A 22 34.52 3.08 -21.97
C LYS A 22 33.27 3.75 -21.39
N ASP A 23 32.93 4.94 -21.86
CA ASP A 23 31.82 5.74 -21.36
C ASP A 23 30.48 5.15 -21.85
N GLU A 24 30.43 4.67 -23.09
CA GLU A 24 29.31 3.91 -23.65
C GLU A 24 29.10 2.57 -22.93
N HIS A 25 30.18 1.86 -22.61
CA HIS A 25 30.10 0.61 -21.85
C HIS A 25 29.61 0.83 -20.42
N GLU A 26 30.00 1.94 -19.79
CA GLU A 26 29.53 2.32 -18.46
C GLU A 26 28.06 2.76 -18.50
N ALA A 27 27.66 3.58 -19.48
CA ALA A 27 26.28 3.99 -19.70
C ALA A 27 25.36 2.80 -19.97
N LEU A 28 25.80 1.85 -20.80
CA LEU A 28 25.03 0.64 -21.10
C LEU A 28 24.88 -0.27 -19.88
N ALA A 29 25.93 -0.41 -19.07
CA ALA A 29 25.85 -1.16 -17.81
C ALA A 29 24.86 -0.51 -16.83
N MET A 30 24.91 0.82 -16.66
CA MET A 30 23.96 1.56 -15.82
C MET A 30 22.52 1.41 -16.33
N ALA A 31 22.30 1.47 -17.65
CA ALA A 31 20.98 1.32 -18.24
C ALA A 31 20.40 -0.08 -18.01
N ILE A 32 21.23 -1.13 -18.10
CA ILE A 32 20.81 -2.51 -17.82
C ILE A 32 20.46 -2.68 -16.33
N ASP A 33 21.27 -2.14 -15.42
CA ASP A 33 21.00 -2.19 -13.98
C ASP A 33 19.68 -1.47 -13.64
N ALA A 34 19.45 -0.28 -14.20
CA ALA A 34 18.21 0.46 -14.03
C ALA A 34 16.99 -0.31 -14.59
N LEU A 35 17.15 -1.00 -15.72
CA LEU A 35 16.08 -1.82 -16.30
C LEU A 35 15.75 -3.04 -15.42
N ASN A 36 16.76 -3.69 -14.85
CA ASN A 36 16.58 -4.79 -13.92
C ASN A 36 15.88 -4.33 -12.64
N GLU A 37 16.28 -3.18 -12.10
CA GLU A 37 15.62 -2.57 -10.94
C GLU A 37 14.16 -2.23 -11.26
N ASN A 38 13.88 -1.61 -12.41
CA ASN A 38 12.51 -1.27 -12.83
C ASN A 38 11.65 -2.53 -12.95
N THR A 39 12.19 -3.60 -13.51
CA THR A 39 11.50 -4.90 -13.66
C THR A 39 11.18 -5.50 -12.29
N SER A 40 12.14 -5.46 -11.35
CA SER A 40 11.95 -5.91 -9.97
C SER A 40 10.89 -5.09 -9.22
N LEU A 41 10.93 -3.76 -9.38
CA LEU A 41 9.94 -2.85 -8.79
C LEU A 41 8.53 -3.12 -9.33
N ARG A 42 8.38 -3.34 -10.64
CA ARG A 42 7.09 -3.72 -11.25
C ARG A 42 6.57 -5.04 -10.70
N ALA A 43 7.42 -6.06 -10.61
CA ALA A 43 7.04 -7.36 -10.04
C ALA A 43 6.63 -7.29 -8.56
N ARG A 44 7.17 -6.33 -7.80
CA ARG A 44 6.73 -6.03 -6.42
C ARG A 44 5.41 -5.27 -6.39
N LEU A 45 5.23 -4.31 -7.30
CA LEU A 45 4.00 -3.53 -7.40
C LEU A 45 2.79 -4.39 -7.77
N ASP A 46 2.96 -5.36 -8.67
CA ASP A 46 1.91 -6.33 -9.03
C ASP A 46 1.41 -7.18 -7.85
N LYS A 47 2.21 -7.26 -6.78
CA LYS A 47 1.89 -7.97 -5.53
C LYS A 47 1.54 -7.04 -4.38
N ALA A 48 1.61 -5.72 -4.59
CA ALA A 48 1.31 -4.74 -3.57
C ALA A 48 -0.20 -4.73 -3.30
N VAL A 49 -0.56 -4.53 -2.03
CA VAL A 49 -1.95 -4.31 -1.62
C VAL A 49 -2.09 -2.84 -1.29
N GLU A 50 -2.98 -2.15 -2.00
CA GLU A 50 -3.38 -0.80 -1.64
C GLU A 50 -4.35 -0.86 -0.47
N LEU A 51 -3.96 -0.23 0.64
CA LEU A 51 -4.78 -0.15 1.84
C LEU A 51 -5.57 1.16 1.82
N PRO A 52 -6.82 1.15 2.29
CA PRO A 52 -7.69 2.32 2.23
C PRO A 52 -7.32 3.42 3.25
N CYS A 53 -6.32 3.18 4.11
CA CYS A 53 -5.84 4.15 5.09
C CYS A 53 -4.40 3.84 5.52
N LYS A 54 -3.75 4.78 6.21
CA LYS A 54 -2.44 4.63 6.85
C LYS A 54 -2.54 4.80 8.37
N VAL A 55 -1.48 4.39 9.08
CA VAL A 55 -1.35 4.64 10.51
C VAL A 55 -1.38 6.15 10.79
N GLY A 56 -2.14 6.55 11.80
CA GLY A 56 -2.37 7.94 12.16
C GLY A 56 -3.57 8.60 11.46
N ASP A 57 -4.17 7.96 10.45
CA ASP A 57 -5.38 8.50 9.84
C ASP A 57 -6.55 8.52 10.80
N THR A 58 -7.41 9.52 10.64
CA THR A 58 -8.73 9.57 11.27
C THR A 58 -9.74 8.82 10.40
N VAL A 59 -10.45 7.89 11.01
CA VAL A 59 -11.51 7.08 10.39
C VAL A 59 -12.82 7.34 11.10
N TYR A 60 -13.87 7.63 10.34
CA TYR A 60 -15.23 7.83 10.82
C TYR A 60 -16.01 6.53 10.67
N MET A 61 -16.43 5.95 11.79
CA MET A 61 -17.24 4.73 11.83
C MET A 61 -18.70 5.09 12.02
N VAL A 62 -19.56 4.70 11.07
CA VAL A 62 -21.01 4.76 11.22
C VAL A 62 -21.48 3.49 11.93
N PHE A 63 -22.05 3.64 13.11
CA PHE A 63 -22.54 2.51 13.91
C PHE A 63 -23.73 2.94 14.77
N ASP A 64 -24.82 2.18 14.69
CA ASP A 64 -26.01 2.36 15.55
C ASP A 64 -26.57 3.80 15.54
N GLY A 65 -26.72 4.38 14.35
CA GLY A 65 -27.25 5.75 14.19
C GLY A 65 -26.30 6.87 14.61
N LEU A 66 -25.05 6.55 14.94
CA LEU A 66 -24.03 7.50 15.40
C LEU A 66 -22.76 7.40 14.55
N ILE A 67 -21.97 8.48 14.55
CA ILE A 67 -20.62 8.50 13.99
C ILE A 67 -19.62 8.49 15.15
N LYS A 68 -18.69 7.54 15.11
CA LYS A 68 -17.55 7.48 16.02
C LYS A 68 -16.29 7.86 15.27
N VAL A 69 -15.46 8.69 15.90
CA VAL A 69 -14.16 9.10 15.37
C VAL A 69 -13.10 8.15 15.92
N LEU A 70 -12.30 7.56 15.04
CA LEU A 70 -11.27 6.60 15.36
C LEU A 70 -9.93 7.06 14.79
N ILE A 71 -8.82 6.75 15.45
CA ILE A 71 -7.46 6.99 14.97
C ILE A 71 -6.79 5.65 14.72
N VAL A 72 -6.26 5.45 13.52
CA VAL A 72 -5.56 4.22 13.13
C VAL A 72 -4.24 4.12 13.89
N GLU A 73 -4.04 3.03 14.63
CA GLU A 73 -2.85 2.77 15.43
C GLU A 73 -1.88 1.81 14.75
N SER A 74 -2.41 0.75 14.15
CA SER A 74 -1.57 -0.28 13.52
C SER A 74 -2.31 -1.01 12.42
N ILE A 75 -1.53 -1.56 11.49
CA ILE A 75 -2.02 -2.36 10.38
C ILE A 75 -1.27 -3.69 10.40
N HIS A 76 -2.02 -4.78 10.37
CA HIS A 76 -1.51 -6.14 10.48
C HIS A 76 -1.95 -6.96 9.29
N CYS A 77 -1.01 -7.76 8.75
CA CYS A 77 -1.32 -8.84 7.82
C CYS A 77 -1.13 -10.16 8.56
N TRP A 78 -2.20 -10.93 8.70
CA TRP A 78 -2.13 -12.25 9.33
C TRP A 78 -1.53 -13.28 8.37
N LYS A 79 -1.04 -14.41 8.90
CA LYS A 79 -0.53 -15.53 8.06
C LYS A 79 -1.55 -16.05 7.03
N SER A 80 -2.84 -15.82 7.27
CA SER A 80 -3.93 -16.14 6.35
C SER A 80 -4.05 -15.17 5.16
N GLY A 81 -3.22 -14.12 5.09
CA GLY A 81 -3.31 -13.05 4.09
C GLY A 81 -4.42 -12.03 4.37
N LYS A 82 -5.13 -12.15 5.49
CA LYS A 82 -6.16 -11.19 5.89
C LYS A 82 -5.51 -9.97 6.54
N TRP A 83 -5.84 -8.81 6.02
CA TRP A 83 -5.45 -7.52 6.56
C TRP A 83 -6.43 -7.08 7.65
N ARG A 84 -5.89 -6.50 8.73
CA ARG A 84 -6.62 -5.95 9.87
C ARG A 84 -6.03 -4.61 10.26
N ILE A 85 -6.89 -3.65 10.54
CA ILE A 85 -6.51 -2.31 10.96
C ILE A 85 -7.02 -2.12 12.38
N SER A 86 -6.13 -1.79 13.31
CA SER A 86 -6.49 -1.48 14.69
C SER A 86 -6.64 0.03 14.83
N ALA A 87 -7.76 0.49 15.38
CA ALA A 87 -8.02 1.90 15.62
C ALA A 87 -8.62 2.14 17.01
N HIS A 88 -8.52 3.35 17.54
CA HIS A 88 -9.05 3.70 18.87
C HIS A 88 -9.75 5.07 18.84
N THR A 89 -10.72 5.29 19.71
CA THR A 89 -11.38 6.62 19.84
C THR A 89 -10.48 7.63 20.54
N ASP A 90 -9.81 7.19 21.60
CA ASP A 90 -8.98 8.00 22.47
C ASP A 90 -8.21 7.08 23.44
N LYS A 91 -6.92 7.35 23.68
CA LYS A 91 -6.07 6.55 24.59
C LYS A 91 -6.35 6.82 26.08
N THR A 92 -7.57 7.21 26.43
CA THR A 92 -7.95 7.56 27.80
C THR A 92 -8.12 6.34 28.70
N ASN A 93 -8.39 5.16 28.12
CA ASN A 93 -8.55 3.93 28.87
C ASN A 93 -7.21 3.21 29.13
N LYS A 94 -7.01 2.73 30.36
CA LYS A 94 -5.85 1.92 30.76
C LYS A 94 -5.82 0.54 30.10
N TYR A 95 -6.97 0.05 29.65
CA TYR A 95 -7.11 -1.18 28.88
C TYR A 95 -7.34 -0.83 27.41
N TRP A 96 -6.83 -1.66 26.49
CA TRP A 96 -7.05 -1.45 25.06
C TRP A 96 -8.55 -1.57 24.75
N ALA A 97 -9.17 -0.43 24.44
CA ALA A 97 -10.56 -0.29 24.02
C ALA A 97 -10.58 0.18 22.56
N GLY A 98 -9.97 -0.61 21.68
CA GLY A 98 -9.90 -0.32 20.25
C GLY A 98 -10.94 -1.09 19.42
N TYR A 99 -11.00 -0.73 18.14
CA TYR A 99 -11.81 -1.37 17.11
C TYR A 99 -10.87 -2.07 16.14
N GLU A 100 -11.21 -3.31 15.81
CA GLU A 100 -10.59 -4.02 14.70
C GLU A 100 -11.42 -3.79 13.43
N ILE A 101 -10.79 -3.19 12.43
CA ILE A 101 -11.40 -2.78 11.16
C ILE A 101 -10.93 -3.75 10.07
N ASP A 102 -11.90 -4.30 9.33
CA ASP A 102 -11.65 -5.01 8.08
C ASP A 102 -11.59 -3.97 6.94
N PRO A 103 -10.51 -3.91 6.14
CA PRO A 103 -10.40 -2.98 5.02
C PRO A 103 -11.59 -3.02 4.04
N LYS A 104 -12.27 -4.17 3.93
CA LYS A 104 -13.47 -4.32 3.09
C LYS A 104 -14.68 -3.52 3.58
N GLY A 105 -14.64 -3.02 4.80
CA GLY A 105 -15.71 -2.19 5.36
C GLY A 105 -15.62 -0.70 4.98
N PHE A 106 -14.53 -0.28 4.34
CA PHE A 106 -14.39 1.11 3.87
C PHE A 106 -15.41 1.42 2.78
N GLY A 107 -16.00 2.62 2.84
CA GLY A 107 -17.10 3.05 1.97
C GLY A 107 -18.47 2.50 2.35
N ILE A 108 -18.55 1.57 3.32
CA ILE A 108 -19.81 1.01 3.82
C ILE A 108 -20.05 1.45 5.26
N LYS A 109 -19.09 1.16 6.14
CA LYS A 109 -19.16 1.45 7.59
C LYS A 109 -18.06 2.42 8.04
N PHE A 110 -16.95 2.45 7.32
CA PHE A 110 -15.77 3.25 7.66
C PHE A 110 -15.47 4.24 6.54
N PHE A 111 -15.17 5.47 6.90
CA PHE A 111 -14.94 6.56 5.95
C PHE A 111 -13.74 7.38 6.39
N LEU A 112 -13.01 7.95 5.42
CA LEU A 112 -11.88 8.85 5.71
C LEU A 112 -12.32 10.31 5.87
N ALA A 113 -13.50 10.66 5.36
CA ALA A 113 -14.07 11.99 5.48
C ALA A 113 -15.36 11.96 6.34
N GLU A 114 -15.49 12.94 7.23
CA GLU A 114 -16.68 13.11 8.07
C GLU A 114 -17.95 13.30 7.23
N ALA A 115 -17.85 14.09 6.15
CA ALA A 115 -18.97 14.37 5.26
C ALA A 115 -19.53 13.09 4.59
N GLU A 116 -18.67 12.14 4.23
CA GLU A 116 -19.08 10.85 3.67
C GLU A 116 -19.78 9.99 4.71
N ALA A 117 -19.25 9.96 5.95
CA ALA A 117 -19.90 9.26 7.05
C ALA A 117 -21.27 9.86 7.38
N GLN A 118 -21.41 11.19 7.37
CA GLN A 118 -22.68 11.86 7.60
C GLN A 118 -23.69 11.57 6.48
N ALA A 119 -23.27 11.62 5.21
CA ALA A 119 -24.13 11.26 4.10
C ALA A 119 -24.66 9.82 4.24
N LYS A 120 -23.80 8.88 4.62
CA LYS A 120 -24.21 7.49 4.87
C LYS A 120 -25.16 7.36 6.06
N LEU A 121 -24.94 8.14 7.12
CA LEU A 121 -25.82 8.14 8.28
C LEU A 121 -27.22 8.65 7.92
N GLU A 122 -27.32 9.73 7.15
CA GLU A 122 -28.60 10.27 6.70
C GLU A 122 -29.33 9.32 5.74
N GLU A 123 -28.61 8.64 4.84
CA GLU A 123 -29.18 7.59 3.98
C GLU A 123 -29.82 6.48 4.82
N MET A 124 -29.14 6.04 5.90
CA MET A 124 -29.67 5.02 6.80
C MET A 124 -30.90 5.48 7.59
N LYS A 125 -31.00 6.77 7.92
CA LYS A 125 -32.18 7.35 8.59
C LYS A 125 -33.35 7.57 7.64
N GLY A 126 -33.07 7.95 6.38
CA GLY A 126 -34.09 8.22 5.36
C GLY A 126 -34.65 6.97 4.66
N GLY A 127 -33.99 5.82 4.76
CA GLY A 127 -34.48 4.53 4.23
C GLY A 127 -35.40 3.74 5.17
N ALA A 128 -35.77 4.31 6.33
CA ALA A 128 -36.65 3.69 7.33
C ALA A 128 -38.13 4.10 7.16
N GLU A 129 -38.56 4.42 5.94
CA GLU A 129 -39.95 4.75 5.57
C GLU A 129 -40.65 3.59 4.87
#